data_AF-A0A2S6X849-F1
#
_entry.id   AF-A0A2S6X849-F1
#
_cell.length_a   1.000
_cell.length_b   1.000
_cell.length_c   1.000
_cell.angle_alpha   90.00
_cell.angle_beta   90.00
_cell.angle_gamma   90.00
#
_symmetry.space_group_name_H-M   'P 1'
#
loop_
_entity.id
_entity.type
_entity.pdbx_description
1 polymer ?
#
loop_
_entity_poly.entity_id
_entity_poly.type
_entity_poly.pdbx_seq_one_letter_code
_entity_poly.pdbx_strand_id
1 'polypeptide(L)'
;MAFKVGDKVEHGTFGKGEIAFGPYLSAFGVEQYLMLVEDGRHYVLRADADFKPAAKFEVGDKATGAYSRRVYTIVGGPFKGTTGRTWYATENRDGTVDQNSEGNLLAVTPEPAKDEALKVGDVVRILEDKAFGADVKAGDLFVVKRFCGNYPDRIWVDADSGAWTDEWVFRPQDFEKVAADEAAVVADKIYDLTARYRDTDGDYWTFKDVDGTVRGYCAGSNRDMSRMIDSESDTLESAAREYGPLVRV
;
A
#
# COMPACT_ATOMS: atom_id res chain seq x y z
N MET A 1 -16.71 26.58 18.28
CA MET A 1 -16.78 25.56 17.21
C MET A 1 -17.33 24.31 17.87
N ALA A 2 -18.35 23.66 17.30
CA ALA A 2 -18.91 22.44 17.88
C ALA A 2 -18.28 21.23 17.17
N PHE A 3 -17.71 20.31 17.94
CA PHE A 3 -17.22 19.02 17.45
C PHE A 3 -18.36 18.01 17.36
N LYS A 4 -18.23 17.05 16.45
CA LYS A 4 -19.15 15.92 16.25
C LYS A 4 -18.52 14.64 16.79
N VAL A 5 -19.38 13.67 17.11
CA VAL A 5 -18.94 12.30 17.40
C VAL A 5 -18.13 11.76 16.22
N GLY A 6 -16.95 11.20 16.50
CA GLY A 6 -15.98 10.73 15.51
C GLY A 6 -14.90 11.74 15.14
N ASP A 7 -15.05 13.03 15.51
CA ASP A 7 -14.02 14.03 15.24
C ASP A 7 -12.75 13.71 16.05
N LYS A 8 -11.62 13.63 15.36
CA LYS A 8 -10.30 13.56 15.99
C LYS A 8 -9.89 14.94 16.49
N VAL A 9 -9.48 15.03 17.75
CA VAL A 9 -9.16 16.28 18.45
C VAL A 9 -7.87 16.14 19.26
N GLU A 10 -7.21 17.27 19.49
CA GLU A 10 -6.10 17.43 20.43
C GLU A 10 -6.56 18.35 21.57
N HIS A 11 -6.45 17.86 22.81
CA HIS A 11 -6.76 18.60 24.02
C HIS A 11 -5.48 18.99 24.75
N GLY A 12 -5.34 20.26 25.13
CA GLY A 12 -4.09 20.81 25.70
C GLY A 12 -3.51 20.07 26.92
N THR A 13 -4.35 19.37 27.69
CA THR A 13 -3.90 18.58 28.86
C THR A 13 -3.83 17.07 28.60
N PHE A 14 -4.69 16.54 27.74
CA PHE A 14 -4.93 15.09 27.64
C PHE A 14 -4.38 14.49 26.34
N GLY A 15 -3.81 15.32 25.47
CA GLY A 15 -3.24 14.89 24.20
C GLY A 15 -4.31 14.63 23.14
N LYS A 16 -4.03 13.69 22.23
CA LYS A 16 -4.89 13.34 21.10
C LYS A 16 -5.98 12.35 21.50
N GLY A 17 -7.11 12.43 20.81
CA GLY A 17 -8.22 11.51 20.97
C GLY A 17 -9.36 11.77 20.00
N GLU A 18 -10.49 11.13 20.27
CA GLU A 18 -11.69 11.20 19.45
C GLU A 18 -12.88 11.59 20.32
N ILE A 19 -13.77 12.43 19.79
CA ILE A 19 -15.04 12.70 20.45
C ILE A 19 -15.91 11.45 20.36
N ALA A 20 -16.02 10.72 21.46
CA ALA A 20 -16.83 9.51 21.57
C ALA A 20 -18.31 9.84 21.78
N PHE A 21 -18.61 10.97 22.45
CA PHE A 21 -19.98 11.41 22.70
C PHE A 21 -20.06 12.93 22.93
N GLY A 22 -21.21 13.53 22.57
CA GLY A 22 -21.52 14.95 22.81
C GLY A 22 -21.69 15.78 21.52
N PRO A 23 -21.98 17.09 21.65
CA PRO A 23 -22.13 17.80 22.94
C PRO A 23 -23.38 17.32 23.68
N TYR A 24 -23.33 17.28 25.02
CA TYR A 24 -24.49 17.03 25.88
C TYR A 24 -24.50 17.98 27.07
N LEU A 25 -25.69 18.24 27.60
CA LEU A 25 -25.85 19.08 28.79
C LEU A 25 -25.68 18.22 30.06
N SER A 26 -24.69 18.55 30.88
CA SER A 26 -24.53 17.92 32.20
C SER A 26 -25.68 18.28 33.15
N ALA A 27 -25.79 17.57 34.27
CA ALA A 27 -26.78 17.85 35.32
C ALA A 27 -26.68 19.28 35.90
N PHE A 28 -25.55 19.96 35.68
CA PHE A 28 -25.31 21.34 36.12
C PHE A 28 -25.55 22.39 35.03
N GLY A 29 -26.11 22.00 33.87
CA GLY A 29 -26.36 22.93 32.77
C GLY A 29 -25.11 23.34 31.99
N VAL A 30 -24.01 22.60 32.12
CA VAL A 30 -22.75 22.85 31.38
C VAL A 30 -22.66 21.86 30.21
N GLU A 31 -22.42 22.37 28.99
CA GLU A 31 -22.16 21.53 27.82
C GLU A 31 -20.81 20.81 27.94
N GLN A 32 -20.82 19.50 27.67
CA GLN A 32 -19.67 18.62 27.81
C GLN A 32 -19.54 17.69 26.60
N TYR A 33 -18.32 17.20 26.41
CA TYR A 33 -17.96 16.11 25.51
C TYR A 33 -17.36 14.97 26.30
N LEU A 34 -17.55 13.75 25.81
CA LEU A 34 -16.76 12.58 26.20
C LEU A 34 -15.71 12.34 25.12
N MET A 35 -14.44 12.43 25.49
CA MET A 35 -13.30 12.19 24.61
C MET A 35 -12.65 10.86 24.96
N LEU A 36 -12.44 10.00 23.96
CA LEU A 36 -11.63 8.78 24.04
C LEU A 36 -10.20 9.13 23.61
N VAL A 37 -9.26 9.15 24.55
CA VAL A 37 -7.84 9.37 24.24
C VAL A 37 -7.21 8.10 23.65
N GLU A 38 -6.08 8.25 22.95
CA GLU A 38 -5.40 7.14 22.27
C GLU A 38 -4.99 5.98 23.20
N ASP A 39 -4.79 6.24 24.50
CA ASP A 39 -4.48 5.21 25.49
C ASP A 39 -5.70 4.38 25.95
N GLY A 40 -6.88 4.65 25.38
CA GLY A 40 -8.13 3.94 25.66
C GLY A 40 -8.95 4.52 26.82
N ARG A 41 -8.46 5.54 27.54
CA ARG A 41 -9.22 6.19 28.62
C ARG A 41 -10.25 7.17 28.07
N HIS A 42 -11.29 7.41 28.86
CA HIS A 42 -12.31 8.41 28.56
C HIS A 42 -12.22 9.59 29.53
N TYR A 43 -12.36 10.81 29.00
CA TYR A 43 -12.43 12.04 29.78
C TYR A 43 -13.69 12.82 29.46
N VAL A 44 -14.36 13.32 30.50
CA VAL A 44 -15.46 14.28 30.37
C VAL A 44 -14.86 15.69 30.40
N LEU A 45 -15.06 16.44 29.33
CA LEU A 45 -14.45 17.74 29.12
C LEU A 45 -15.53 18.76 28.81
N ARG A 46 -15.36 19.99 29.29
CA ARG A 46 -16.30 21.08 28.98
C ARG A 46 -16.19 21.46 27.50
N ALA A 47 -17.29 21.87 26.89
CA ALA A 47 -17.31 22.31 25.49
C ALA A 47 -16.45 23.56 25.24
N ASP A 48 -16.15 24.34 26.27
CA ASP A 48 -15.24 25.50 26.24
C ASP A 48 -13.77 25.16 26.59
N ALA A 49 -13.43 23.87 26.69
CA ALA A 49 -12.04 23.44 26.86
C ALA A 49 -11.20 23.73 25.59
N ASP A 50 -9.86 23.74 25.74
CA ASP A 50 -8.90 23.98 24.65
C ASP A 50 -8.80 22.75 23.72
N PHE A 51 -9.87 22.52 22.96
CA PHE A 51 -9.91 21.55 21.88
C PHE A 51 -9.44 22.17 20.58
N LYS A 52 -8.51 21.48 19.92
CA LYS A 52 -8.08 21.77 18.55
C LYS A 52 -8.44 20.57 17.69
N PRO A 53 -8.94 20.74 16.46
CA PRO A 53 -9.04 19.63 15.52
C PRO A 53 -7.66 18.97 15.39
N ALA A 54 -7.61 17.65 15.53
CA ALA A 54 -6.37 16.93 15.28
C ALA A 54 -5.97 17.13 13.82
N ALA A 55 -4.66 17.17 13.56
CA ALA A 55 -4.18 17.18 12.20
C ALA A 55 -4.72 15.95 11.46
N LYS A 56 -5.23 16.14 10.24
CA LYS A 56 -5.66 15.02 9.39
C LYS A 56 -4.50 14.11 9.00
N PHE A 57 -3.29 14.68 8.94
CA PHE A 57 -2.05 13.99 8.66
C PHE A 57 -0.95 14.41 9.62
N GLU A 58 -0.05 13.50 9.95
CA GLU A 58 1.15 13.74 10.74
C GLU A 58 2.39 13.85 9.84
N VAL A 59 3.46 14.46 10.36
CA VAL A 59 4.75 14.48 9.65
C VAL A 59 5.29 13.06 9.57
N GLY A 60 5.64 12.63 8.36
CA GLY A 60 6.03 11.26 8.03
C GLY A 60 4.94 10.48 7.29
N ASP A 61 3.66 10.87 7.43
CA ASP A 61 2.56 10.19 6.76
C ASP A 61 2.71 10.24 5.24
N LYS A 62 2.23 9.18 4.57
CA LYS A 62 2.01 9.18 3.14
C LYS A 62 0.58 9.64 2.83
N ALA A 63 0.44 10.55 1.89
CA ALA A 63 -0.85 11.05 1.41
C ALA A 63 -0.91 11.06 -0.12
N THR A 64 -2.04 10.65 -0.69
CA THR A 64 -2.27 10.71 -2.14
C THR A 64 -3.01 12.00 -2.50
N GLY A 65 -2.51 12.73 -3.50
CA GLY A 65 -3.22 13.85 -4.09
C GLY A 65 -4.55 13.40 -4.69
N ALA A 66 -5.66 13.96 -4.21
CA ALA A 66 -7.02 13.59 -4.63
C ALA A 66 -7.21 13.69 -6.15
N TYR A 67 -6.55 14.65 -6.79
CA TYR A 67 -6.62 14.88 -8.24
C TYR A 67 -5.40 14.37 -9.00
N SER A 68 -4.19 14.54 -8.45
CA SER A 68 -2.96 14.16 -9.13
C SER A 68 -2.68 12.66 -9.07
N ARG A 69 -3.31 11.95 -8.13
CA ARG A 69 -3.00 10.56 -7.76
C ARG A 69 -1.54 10.34 -7.34
N ARG A 70 -0.76 11.41 -7.15
CA ARG A 70 0.63 11.32 -6.69
C ARG A 70 0.66 11.07 -5.20
N VAL A 71 1.57 10.20 -4.76
CA VAL A 71 1.88 9.99 -3.34
C VAL A 71 2.89 11.03 -2.90
N TYR A 72 2.63 11.66 -1.77
CA TYR A 72 3.49 12.62 -1.10
C TYR A 72 3.86 12.11 0.29
N THR A 73 5.02 12.52 0.79
CA THR A 73 5.34 12.46 2.23
C THR A 73 4.94 13.78 2.87
N ILE A 74 4.22 13.75 3.98
CA ILE A 74 3.96 14.96 4.77
C ILE A 74 5.25 15.32 5.50
N VAL A 75 5.85 16.46 5.15
CA VAL A 75 7.10 16.94 5.76
C VAL A 75 6.88 18.13 6.68
N GLY A 76 5.67 18.68 6.71
CA GLY A 76 5.28 19.73 7.66
C GLY A 76 3.79 20.05 7.62
N GLY A 77 3.30 20.63 8.71
CA GLY A 77 1.91 21.05 8.87
C GLY A 77 1.26 20.42 10.12
N PRO A 78 -0.04 20.67 10.34
CA PRO A 78 -0.91 21.51 9.53
C PRO A 78 -0.58 23.00 9.68
N PHE A 79 -0.50 23.73 8.57
CA PHE A 79 -0.36 25.18 8.55
C PHE A 79 -1.69 25.86 8.23
N LYS A 80 -1.90 27.05 8.78
CA LYS A 80 -3.06 27.89 8.49
C LYS A 80 -2.67 29.01 7.53
N GLY A 81 -3.28 29.04 6.35
CA GLY A 81 -3.14 30.15 5.41
C GLY A 81 -3.95 31.38 5.86
N THR A 82 -3.71 32.51 5.20
CA THR A 82 -4.43 33.78 5.46
C THR A 82 -5.95 33.70 5.27
N THR A 83 -6.42 32.72 4.47
CA THR A 83 -7.84 32.44 4.23
C THR A 83 -8.44 31.45 5.23
N GLY A 84 -7.70 31.06 6.27
CA GLY A 84 -8.10 30.05 7.25
C GLY A 84 -8.00 28.61 6.76
N ARG A 85 -7.66 28.38 5.49
CA ARG A 85 -7.49 27.05 4.90
C ARG A 85 -6.27 26.33 5.50
N THR A 86 -6.46 25.05 5.83
CA THR A 86 -5.38 24.15 6.24
C THR A 86 -4.60 23.67 5.03
N TRP A 87 -3.28 23.69 5.11
CA TRP A 87 -2.40 23.09 4.12
C TRP A 87 -1.22 22.37 4.79
N TYR A 88 -0.62 21.44 4.07
CA TYR A 88 0.54 20.66 4.48
C TYR A 88 1.69 20.91 3.50
N ALA A 89 2.91 20.94 4.03
CA ALA A 89 4.11 20.82 3.22
C ALA A 89 4.29 19.35 2.87
N THR A 90 4.32 19.06 1.58
CA THR A 90 4.35 17.71 1.02
C THR A 90 5.60 17.56 0.18
N GLU A 91 6.42 16.58 0.50
CA GLU A 91 7.60 16.23 -0.29
C GLU A 91 7.21 15.20 -1.36
N ASN A 92 7.54 15.52 -2.60
CA ASN A 92 7.50 14.61 -3.74
C ASN A 92 8.67 13.62 -3.65
N ARG A 93 8.59 12.51 -4.39
CA ARG A 93 9.70 11.54 -4.41
C ARG A 93 11.03 12.10 -4.93
N ASP A 94 11.00 13.17 -5.72
CA ASP A 94 12.20 13.88 -6.18
C ASP A 94 12.81 14.83 -5.14
N GLY A 95 12.26 14.86 -3.91
CA GLY A 95 12.72 15.71 -2.80
C GLY A 95 12.21 17.15 -2.88
N THR A 96 11.43 17.50 -3.91
CA THR A 96 10.82 18.83 -3.98
C THR A 96 9.66 18.94 -2.98
N VAL A 97 9.56 20.09 -2.32
CA VAL A 97 8.51 20.35 -1.33
C VAL A 97 7.48 21.30 -1.91
N ASP A 98 6.24 20.83 -2.02
CA ASP A 98 5.07 21.57 -2.45
C ASP A 98 4.14 21.90 -1.29
N GLN A 99 3.21 22.83 -1.51
CA GLN A 99 2.11 23.11 -0.62
C GLN A 99 0.82 22.47 -1.15
N ASN A 100 0.25 21.53 -0.39
CA ASN A 100 -1.04 20.92 -0.71
C ASN A 100 -2.12 21.24 0.34
N SER A 101 -3.30 21.64 -0.13
CA SER A 101 -4.45 21.87 0.76
C SER A 101 -4.94 20.55 1.34
N GLU A 102 -5.40 20.55 2.60
CA GLU A 102 -5.89 19.34 3.29
C GLU A 102 -6.99 18.59 2.51
N GLY A 103 -7.88 19.33 1.84
CA GLY A 103 -8.94 18.76 1.00
C GLY A 103 -8.44 18.11 -0.29
N ASN A 104 -7.21 18.39 -0.69
CA ASN A 104 -6.56 17.79 -1.87
C ASN A 104 -5.72 16.56 -1.52
N LEU A 105 -5.68 16.16 -0.24
CA LEU A 105 -4.93 15.01 0.23
C LEU A 105 -5.87 13.94 0.77
N LEU A 106 -5.61 12.70 0.36
CA LEU A 106 -6.27 11.48 0.83
C LEU A 106 -5.25 10.67 1.62
N ALA A 107 -5.67 10.05 2.72
CA ALA A 107 -4.83 9.08 3.42
C ALA A 107 -4.54 7.90 2.48
N VAL A 108 -3.31 7.40 2.51
CA VAL A 108 -2.95 6.16 1.83
C VAL A 108 -3.19 5.01 2.79
N THR A 109 -3.99 4.03 2.39
CA THR A 109 -4.30 2.87 3.23
C THR A 109 -4.42 1.63 2.34
N PRO A 110 -3.56 0.60 2.52
CA PRO A 110 -2.42 0.55 3.44
C PRO A 110 -1.30 1.53 3.05
N GLU A 111 -0.47 1.93 4.02
CA GLU A 111 0.75 2.70 3.76
C GLU A 111 1.59 1.92 2.71
N PRO A 112 2.05 2.54 1.61
CA PRO A 112 2.89 1.84 0.64
C PRO A 112 4.09 1.28 1.40
N ALA A 113 4.42 0.01 1.15
CA ALA A 113 5.52 -0.66 1.84
C ALA A 113 6.72 0.29 1.94
N LYS A 114 7.12 0.56 3.18
CA LYS A 114 8.22 1.48 3.52
C LYS A 114 9.38 1.15 2.59
N ASP A 115 9.77 2.10 1.74
CA ASP A 115 10.73 1.97 0.65
C ASP A 115 11.95 1.10 1.06
N GLU A 116 11.85 -0.23 0.94
CA GLU A 116 13.05 -1.02 0.75
C GLU A 116 13.57 -0.57 -0.61
N ALA A 117 14.82 -0.07 -0.62
CA ALA A 117 15.44 0.40 -1.85
C ALA A 117 15.29 -0.68 -2.93
N LEU A 118 14.47 -0.38 -3.93
CA LEU A 118 14.24 -1.26 -5.05
C LEU A 118 15.58 -1.52 -5.75
N LYS A 119 15.82 -2.75 -6.19
CA LYS A 119 17.01 -3.12 -6.98
C LYS A 119 16.63 -3.87 -8.25
N VAL A 120 17.56 -3.92 -9.20
CA VAL A 120 17.44 -4.80 -10.36
C VAL A 120 17.28 -6.25 -9.89
N GLY A 121 16.32 -6.96 -10.46
CA GLY A 121 15.95 -8.32 -10.07
C GLY A 121 14.80 -8.40 -9.06
N ASP A 122 14.40 -7.30 -8.41
CA ASP A 122 13.21 -7.30 -7.56
C ASP A 122 11.95 -7.53 -8.40
N VAL A 123 10.95 -8.16 -7.80
CA VAL A 123 9.60 -8.32 -8.37
C VAL A 123 8.73 -7.17 -7.90
N VAL A 124 7.98 -6.57 -8.82
CA VAL A 124 6.99 -5.53 -8.54
C VAL A 124 5.61 -5.95 -8.99
N ARG A 125 4.58 -5.46 -8.31
CA ARG A 125 3.17 -5.67 -8.65
C ARG A 125 2.55 -4.35 -9.10
N ILE A 126 1.90 -4.35 -10.26
CA ILE A 126 1.25 -3.17 -10.80
C ILE A 126 -0.02 -2.85 -10.02
N LEU A 127 -0.21 -1.58 -9.66
CA LEU A 127 -1.31 -1.13 -8.80
C LEU A 127 -2.56 -0.68 -9.59
N GLU A 128 -2.41 -0.36 -10.88
CA GLU A 128 -3.52 0.12 -11.71
C GLU A 128 -3.51 -0.43 -13.14
N ASP A 129 -4.70 -0.58 -13.71
CA ASP A 129 -4.87 -0.88 -15.12
C ASP A 129 -4.27 0.22 -15.99
N LYS A 130 -3.57 -0.19 -17.05
CA LYS A 130 -2.92 0.71 -17.99
C LYS A 130 -1.93 1.69 -17.35
N ALA A 131 -1.25 1.25 -16.31
CA ALA A 131 -0.19 1.99 -15.62
C ALA A 131 0.76 2.65 -16.63
N PHE A 132 0.87 3.98 -16.55
CA PHE A 132 1.69 4.80 -17.46
C PHE A 132 1.47 4.55 -18.96
N GLY A 133 0.26 4.12 -19.35
CA GLY A 133 -0.09 3.81 -20.74
C GLY A 133 0.42 2.45 -21.25
N ALA A 134 1.01 1.63 -20.37
CA ALA A 134 1.35 0.25 -20.68
C ALA A 134 0.09 -0.61 -20.86
N ASP A 135 0.17 -1.69 -21.63
CA ASP A 135 -0.93 -2.64 -21.77
C ASP A 135 -0.88 -3.69 -20.66
N VAL A 136 -1.09 -3.25 -19.42
CA VAL A 136 -1.01 -4.07 -18.20
C VAL A 136 -2.26 -3.93 -17.35
N LYS A 137 -2.45 -4.88 -16.43
CA LYS A 137 -3.53 -4.94 -15.45
C LYS A 137 -3.02 -4.77 -14.02
N ALA A 138 -3.88 -4.23 -13.17
CA ALA A 138 -3.62 -4.24 -11.74
C ALA A 138 -3.43 -5.70 -11.26
N GLY A 139 -2.35 -5.94 -10.52
CA GLY A 139 -1.93 -7.27 -10.06
C GLY A 139 -0.91 -7.98 -10.95
N ASP A 140 -0.61 -7.46 -12.15
CA ASP A 140 0.46 -8.00 -12.99
C ASP A 140 1.81 -7.86 -12.31
N LEU A 141 2.68 -8.85 -12.50
CA LEU A 141 4.00 -8.93 -11.89
C LEU A 141 5.08 -8.72 -12.94
N PHE A 142 6.14 -7.98 -12.57
CA PHE A 142 7.29 -7.74 -13.42
C PHE A 142 8.61 -7.81 -12.65
N VAL A 143 9.68 -8.21 -13.32
CA VAL A 143 11.05 -8.12 -12.77
C VAL A 143 11.66 -6.79 -13.19
N VAL A 144 12.20 -6.05 -12.22
CA VAL A 144 12.95 -4.81 -12.47
C VAL A 144 14.21 -5.13 -13.27
N LYS A 145 14.30 -4.66 -14.51
CA LYS A 145 15.49 -4.85 -15.36
C LYS A 145 16.54 -3.77 -15.15
N ARG A 146 16.10 -2.52 -15.08
CA ARG A 146 16.98 -1.35 -14.92
C ARG A 146 16.18 -0.15 -14.46
N PHE A 147 16.90 0.84 -13.93
CA PHE A 147 16.34 2.15 -13.60
C PHE A 147 16.46 3.09 -14.79
N CYS A 148 15.51 4.01 -14.95
CA CYS A 148 15.59 5.01 -16.00
C CYS A 148 16.67 6.05 -15.66
N GLY A 149 17.68 6.21 -16.52
CA GLY A 149 18.84 7.06 -16.22
C GLY A 149 18.50 8.53 -15.93
N ASN A 150 17.48 9.08 -16.61
CA ASN A 150 17.03 10.47 -16.38
C ASN A 150 15.96 10.59 -15.28
N TYR A 151 15.42 9.47 -14.82
CA TYR A 151 14.36 9.39 -13.80
C TYR A 151 14.64 8.14 -12.93
N PRO A 152 15.62 8.21 -12.01
CA PRO A 152 16.15 7.02 -11.32
C PRO A 152 15.12 6.34 -10.41
N ASP A 153 13.96 6.98 -10.20
CA ASP A 153 12.80 6.46 -9.49
C ASP A 153 11.92 5.54 -10.36
N ARG A 154 12.06 5.59 -11.68
CA ARG A 154 11.32 4.76 -12.63
C ARG A 154 12.07 3.49 -12.96
N ILE A 155 11.30 2.44 -13.17
CA ILE A 155 11.82 1.13 -13.56
C ILE A 155 11.46 0.81 -15.00
N TRP A 156 12.36 0.09 -15.66
CA TRP A 156 12.09 -0.61 -16.89
C TRP A 156 11.91 -2.09 -16.61
N VAL A 157 10.96 -2.70 -17.28
CA VAL A 157 10.65 -4.13 -17.23
C VAL A 157 10.43 -4.65 -18.64
N ASP A 158 10.61 -5.94 -18.86
CA ASP A 158 10.26 -6.55 -20.15
C ASP A 158 8.75 -6.47 -20.36
N ALA A 159 8.33 -6.13 -21.58
CA ALA A 159 6.94 -6.20 -21.96
C ALA A 159 6.54 -7.64 -22.32
N ASP A 160 5.27 -7.97 -22.11
CA ASP A 160 4.74 -9.27 -22.51
C ASP A 160 4.80 -9.48 -24.03
N SER A 161 4.93 -10.74 -24.43
CA SER A 161 4.94 -11.13 -25.83
C SER A 161 3.67 -10.64 -26.55
N GLY A 162 3.85 -9.82 -27.58
CA GLY A 162 2.76 -9.24 -28.37
C GLY A 162 2.41 -7.80 -27.99
N ALA A 163 3.05 -7.23 -26.97
CA ALA A 163 3.03 -5.79 -26.73
C ALA A 163 3.63 -5.04 -27.93
N TRP A 164 3.25 -3.76 -28.09
CA TRP A 164 3.76 -2.91 -29.17
C TRP A 164 5.18 -2.37 -28.91
N THR A 165 5.75 -2.67 -27.75
CA THR A 165 7.10 -2.30 -27.32
C THR A 165 7.74 -3.49 -26.60
N ASP A 166 9.07 -3.51 -26.51
CA ASP A 166 9.83 -4.57 -25.84
C ASP A 166 9.98 -4.33 -24.34
N GLU A 167 9.83 -3.08 -23.87
CA GLU A 167 9.95 -2.73 -22.45
C GLU A 167 8.86 -1.74 -22.02
N TRP A 168 8.33 -1.94 -20.81
CA TRP A 168 7.50 -0.94 -20.15
C TRP A 168 8.31 -0.10 -19.17
N VAL A 169 7.89 1.15 -18.99
CA VAL A 169 8.41 2.02 -17.94
C VAL A 169 7.31 2.33 -16.94
N PHE A 170 7.57 2.13 -15.66
CA PHE A 170 6.63 2.41 -14.59
C PHE A 170 7.15 3.47 -13.64
N ARG A 171 6.23 4.31 -13.17
CA ARG A 171 6.53 5.30 -12.13
C ARG A 171 6.35 4.66 -10.76
N PRO A 172 7.04 5.19 -9.74
CA PRO A 172 6.88 4.85 -8.33
C PRO A 172 5.46 4.52 -7.85
N GLN A 173 4.47 5.32 -8.24
CA GLN A 173 3.08 5.18 -7.81
C GLN A 173 2.30 4.11 -8.56
N ASP A 174 2.88 3.56 -9.64
CA ASP A 174 2.22 2.59 -10.51
C ASP A 174 2.45 1.15 -10.02
N PHE A 175 3.35 0.94 -9.04
CA PHE A 175 3.73 -0.38 -8.56
C PHE A 175 4.04 -0.42 -7.06
N GLU A 176 3.99 -1.61 -6.48
CA GLU A 176 4.57 -1.93 -5.17
C GLU A 176 5.66 -3.01 -5.32
N LYS A 177 6.64 -3.02 -4.40
CA LYS A 177 7.61 -4.11 -4.32
C LYS A 177 6.92 -5.34 -3.72
N VAL A 178 7.07 -6.49 -4.37
CA VAL A 178 6.59 -7.78 -3.85
C VAL A 178 7.65 -8.37 -2.94
N ALA A 179 7.23 -8.86 -1.79
CA ALA A 179 8.13 -9.51 -0.84
C ALA A 179 8.74 -10.78 -1.47
N ALA A 180 9.99 -11.09 -1.12
CA ALA A 180 10.73 -12.20 -1.76
C ALA A 180 10.11 -13.58 -1.47
N ASP A 181 9.29 -13.69 -0.43
CA ASP A 181 8.50 -14.86 -0.05
C ASP A 181 7.11 -14.90 -0.71
N GLU A 182 6.70 -13.85 -1.42
CA GLU A 182 5.43 -13.78 -2.16
C GLU A 182 5.59 -14.06 -3.66
N ALA A 183 6.81 -14.01 -4.21
CA ALA A 183 7.04 -14.27 -5.62
C ALA A 183 8.36 -15.00 -5.90
N ALA A 184 8.36 -15.83 -6.94
CA ALA A 184 9.53 -16.56 -7.41
C ALA A 184 9.73 -16.37 -8.92
N VAL A 185 11.00 -16.32 -9.36
CA VAL A 185 11.34 -16.24 -10.79
C VAL A 185 12.00 -17.53 -11.23
N VAL A 186 11.42 -18.22 -12.21
CA VAL A 186 11.93 -19.47 -12.77
C VAL A 186 11.88 -19.39 -14.29
N ALA A 187 13.04 -19.58 -14.95
CA ALA A 187 13.17 -19.51 -16.41
C ALA A 187 12.50 -18.25 -17.02
N ASP A 188 12.85 -17.08 -16.46
CA ASP A 188 12.31 -15.76 -16.83
C ASP A 188 10.79 -15.58 -16.65
N LYS A 189 10.11 -16.51 -15.96
CA LYS A 189 8.70 -16.39 -15.59
C LYS A 189 8.55 -16.10 -14.11
N ILE A 190 7.60 -15.23 -13.78
CA ILE A 190 7.28 -14.84 -12.41
C ILE A 190 6.08 -15.64 -11.92
N TYR A 191 6.21 -16.19 -10.72
CA TYR A 191 5.20 -16.97 -10.03
C TYR A 191 4.83 -16.25 -8.73
N ASP A 192 3.57 -15.84 -8.62
CA ASP A 192 2.93 -15.35 -7.40
C ASP A 192 2.68 -16.54 -6.47
N LEU A 193 3.42 -16.63 -5.38
CA LEU A 193 3.33 -17.74 -4.41
C LEU A 193 2.05 -17.70 -3.59
N THR A 194 1.28 -16.61 -3.67
CA THR A 194 -0.07 -16.53 -3.07
C THR A 194 -1.15 -17.05 -4.01
N ALA A 195 -0.82 -17.26 -5.29
CA ALA A 195 -1.75 -17.73 -6.29
C ALA A 195 -1.72 -19.26 -6.45
N ARG A 196 -2.70 -19.77 -7.18
CA ARG A 196 -2.73 -21.15 -7.65
C ARG A 196 -2.48 -21.19 -9.14
N TYR A 197 -1.94 -22.30 -9.58
CA TYR A 197 -1.59 -22.53 -10.97
C TYR A 197 -2.26 -23.80 -11.47
N ARG A 198 -2.55 -23.85 -12.76
CA ARG A 198 -3.00 -25.03 -13.47
C ARG A 198 -1.95 -25.45 -14.46
N ASP A 199 -1.59 -26.72 -14.48
CA ASP A 199 -0.65 -27.29 -15.44
C ASP A 199 -1.34 -27.71 -16.75
N THR A 200 -0.56 -28.30 -17.66
CA THR A 200 -1.06 -28.77 -18.95
C THR A 200 -2.00 -29.96 -18.87
N ASP A 201 -1.90 -30.75 -17.81
CA ASP A 201 -2.76 -31.92 -17.57
C ASP A 201 -4.07 -31.51 -16.87
N GLY A 202 -4.11 -30.28 -16.38
CA GLY A 202 -5.26 -29.65 -15.78
C GLY A 202 -5.29 -29.77 -14.27
N ASP A 203 -4.23 -30.30 -13.66
CA ASP A 203 -4.05 -30.36 -12.21
C ASP A 203 -3.65 -29.00 -11.64
N TYR A 204 -3.94 -28.82 -10.36
CA TYR A 204 -3.75 -27.57 -9.65
C TYR A 204 -2.51 -27.62 -8.76
N TRP A 205 -1.68 -26.60 -8.87
CA TRP A 205 -0.48 -26.40 -8.09
C TRP A 205 -0.64 -25.22 -7.13
N THR A 206 -0.15 -25.41 -5.91
CA THR A 206 0.13 -24.32 -4.95
C THR A 206 1.61 -24.39 -4.61
N PHE A 207 2.24 -23.23 -4.40
CA PHE A 207 3.67 -23.14 -4.08
C PHE A 207 3.89 -22.38 -2.77
N LYS A 208 4.98 -22.68 -2.05
CA LYS A 208 5.47 -21.87 -0.92
C LYS A 208 6.97 -22.05 -0.75
N ASP A 209 7.61 -21.13 -0.04
CA ASP A 209 9.00 -21.33 0.40
C ASP A 209 9.07 -22.39 1.51
N VAL A 210 9.99 -23.34 1.36
CA VAL A 210 10.37 -24.32 2.37
C VAL A 210 11.89 -24.29 2.48
N ASP A 211 12.37 -23.66 3.55
CA ASP A 211 13.79 -23.51 3.86
C ASP A 211 14.61 -22.89 2.70
N GLY A 212 14.08 -21.84 2.06
CA GLY A 212 14.73 -21.13 0.95
C GLY A 212 14.58 -21.82 -0.41
N THR A 213 13.79 -22.87 -0.49
CA THR A 213 13.44 -23.55 -1.75
C THR A 213 11.94 -23.46 -1.98
N VAL A 214 11.53 -22.86 -3.10
CA VAL A 214 10.12 -22.81 -3.48
C VAL A 214 9.66 -24.19 -3.95
N ARG A 215 8.73 -24.77 -3.21
CA ARG A 215 8.18 -26.11 -3.44
C ARG A 215 6.68 -26.05 -3.66
N GLY A 216 6.15 -27.04 -4.36
CA GLY A 216 4.74 -27.10 -4.72
C GLY A 216 4.14 -28.48 -4.53
N TYR A 217 2.82 -28.49 -4.38
CA TYR A 217 2.01 -29.70 -4.28
C TYR A 217 0.97 -29.71 -5.39
N CYS A 218 0.90 -30.82 -6.12
CA CYS A 218 -0.06 -31.06 -7.19
C CYS A 218 -1.34 -31.71 -6.67
N ALA A 219 -2.50 -31.21 -7.09
CA ALA A 219 -3.80 -31.76 -6.72
C ALA A 219 -4.78 -31.71 -7.89
N GLY A 220 -5.52 -32.80 -8.11
CA GLY A 220 -6.60 -32.87 -9.12
C GLY A 220 -7.86 -32.06 -8.78
N SER A 221 -7.82 -31.17 -7.78
CA SER A 221 -8.93 -30.29 -7.43
C SER A 221 -8.44 -28.89 -7.12
N ASN A 222 -9.23 -27.87 -7.46
CA ASN A 222 -8.89 -26.46 -7.25
C ASN A 222 -9.01 -26.06 -5.77
N ARG A 223 -8.14 -26.60 -4.92
CA ARG A 223 -8.05 -26.35 -3.47
C ARG A 223 -6.64 -25.91 -3.13
N ASP A 224 -6.53 -25.03 -2.14
CA ASP A 224 -5.24 -24.71 -1.55
C ASP A 224 -4.71 -25.94 -0.78
N MET A 225 -3.56 -26.45 -1.22
CA MET A 225 -2.87 -27.59 -0.63
C MET A 225 -1.53 -27.20 -0.02
N SER A 226 -1.30 -25.92 0.25
CA SER A 226 -0.06 -25.39 0.85
C SER A 226 0.36 -26.08 2.14
N ARG A 227 -0.61 -26.57 2.94
CA ARG A 227 -0.37 -27.34 4.16
C ARG A 227 0.30 -28.71 3.93
N MET A 228 0.22 -29.25 2.71
CA MET A 228 0.82 -30.53 2.33
C MET A 228 2.23 -30.37 1.76
N ILE A 229 2.67 -29.13 1.52
CA ILE A 229 4.00 -28.86 0.97
C ILE A 229 5.05 -29.00 2.09
N ASP A 230 6.06 -29.82 1.84
CA ASP A 230 7.19 -30.11 2.73
C ASP A 230 8.51 -30.17 1.95
N SER A 231 9.59 -30.62 2.59
CA SER A 231 10.93 -30.72 1.99
C SER A 231 11.07 -31.80 0.92
N GLU A 232 10.10 -32.71 0.78
CA GLU A 232 10.09 -33.78 -0.23
C GLU A 232 9.21 -33.43 -1.43
N SER A 233 8.41 -32.36 -1.33
CA SER A 233 7.53 -31.88 -2.40
C SER A 233 8.33 -31.34 -3.59
N ASP A 234 7.77 -31.42 -4.80
CA ASP A 234 8.44 -30.96 -6.03
C ASP A 234 8.85 -29.49 -5.94
N THR A 235 10.00 -29.14 -6.50
CA THR A 235 10.38 -27.73 -6.61
C THR A 235 9.54 -27.04 -7.68
N LEU A 236 9.34 -25.72 -7.55
CA LEU A 236 8.71 -24.93 -8.61
C LEU A 236 9.44 -25.09 -9.95
N GLU A 237 10.77 -25.18 -9.93
CA GLU A 237 11.57 -25.44 -11.14
C GLU A 237 11.23 -26.78 -11.79
N SER A 238 11.13 -27.85 -11.00
CA SER A 238 10.75 -29.18 -11.51
C SER A 238 9.33 -29.17 -12.07
N ALA A 239 8.39 -28.58 -11.32
CA ALA A 239 6.99 -28.49 -11.71
C ALA A 239 6.81 -27.70 -13.01
N ALA A 240 7.45 -26.55 -13.14
CA ALA A 240 7.39 -25.71 -14.33
C ALA A 240 8.05 -26.37 -15.56
N ARG A 241 9.11 -27.17 -15.35
CA ARG A 241 9.80 -27.90 -16.42
C ARG A 241 9.00 -29.10 -16.92
N GLU A 242 8.39 -29.86 -16.01
CA GLU A 242 7.77 -31.15 -16.31
C GLU A 242 6.30 -31.03 -16.68
N TYR A 243 5.57 -30.09 -16.07
CA TYR A 243 4.12 -29.91 -16.24
C TYR A 243 3.76 -28.53 -16.82
N GLY A 244 4.74 -27.70 -17.13
CA GLY A 244 4.51 -26.35 -17.65
C GLY A 244 3.97 -26.30 -19.09
N PRO A 245 3.43 -25.14 -19.52
CA PRO A 245 3.36 -23.88 -18.78
C PRO A 245 2.28 -23.93 -17.69
N LEU A 246 2.68 -23.53 -16.47
CA LEU A 246 1.78 -23.35 -15.35
C LEU A 246 1.03 -22.02 -15.52
N VAL A 247 -0.30 -22.06 -15.55
CA VAL A 247 -1.17 -20.91 -15.79
C VAL A 247 -1.87 -20.51 -14.50
N ARG A 248 -1.78 -19.24 -14.10
CA ARG A 248 -2.46 -18.72 -12.90
C ARG A 248 -3.98 -18.91 -13.01
N VAL A 249 -4.63 -19.33 -11.91
CA VAL A 249 -6.09 -19.60 -11.81
C VAL A 249 -6.78 -18.62 -10.86
#